data_AF-T2IDM0-F1
#
_entry.id   AF-T2IDM0-F1
#
_cell.length_a   1.000
_cell.length_b   1.000
_cell.length_c   1.000
_cell.angle_alpha   90.00
_cell.angle_beta   90.00
_cell.angle_gamma   90.00
#
_symmetry.space_group_name_H-M   'P 1'
#
loop_
_entity.id
_entity.type
_entity.pdbx_description
1 polymer ?
#
loop_
_entity_poly.entity_id
_entity_poly.type
_entity_poly.pdbx_seq_one_letter_code
_entity_poly.pdbx_strand_id
1 'polypeptide(L)'
;MNLQLKNWNNFCNYHTGDWKGSKKRYSPEGKVIRTWDVITHLHVNQDQSEITHQDELFYSDGTNEVKNYGIYKKPQTSALFLDSTFCWGSKIVKPDAIFIFEFGFRHKDKRVLCYFRYDETGKLEYSSTGIEYLNNKDTQQNIKNYPELKKADQTWIGSLQKMTPNQVISEPIKTNWKSIKELNKDYLIQDLG
;
A
#
# COMPACT_ATOMS: atom_id res chain seq x y z
N MET A 1 23.34 11.93 -7.35
CA MET A 1 22.84 10.66 -6.78
C MET A 1 21.83 10.05 -7.76
N ASN A 2 21.97 8.77 -8.12
CA ASN A 2 21.01 8.11 -9.02
C ASN A 2 19.70 7.83 -8.25
N LEU A 3 18.61 8.52 -8.60
CA LEU A 3 17.33 8.44 -7.87
C LEU A 3 16.63 7.09 -8.05
N GLN A 4 16.77 6.46 -9.23
CA GLN A 4 16.25 5.11 -9.48
C GLN A 4 16.95 4.09 -8.59
N LEU A 5 18.28 4.23 -8.45
CA LEU A 5 19.05 3.39 -7.55
C LEU A 5 18.66 3.60 -6.09
N LYS A 6 18.39 4.85 -5.67
CA LYS A 6 17.88 5.11 -4.31
C LYS A 6 16.52 4.45 -4.07
N ASN A 7 15.61 4.56 -5.02
CA ASN A 7 14.28 3.94 -4.94
C ASN A 7 14.37 2.40 -4.91
N TRP A 8 15.24 1.82 -5.74
CA TRP A 8 15.57 0.39 -5.74
C TRP A 8 16.11 -0.07 -4.39
N ASN A 9 17.10 0.65 -3.84
CA ASN A 9 17.69 0.32 -2.55
C ASN A 9 16.63 0.40 -1.43
N ASN A 10 15.70 1.35 -1.48
CA ASN A 10 14.59 1.39 -0.53
C ASN A 10 13.68 0.16 -0.65
N PHE A 11 13.40 -0.30 -1.88
CA PHE A 11 12.65 -1.53 -2.10
C PHE A 11 13.36 -2.72 -1.43
N CYS A 12 14.64 -2.93 -1.75
CA CYS A 12 15.46 -4.03 -1.20
C CYS A 12 15.63 -3.98 0.32
N ASN A 13 15.80 -2.80 0.91
CA ASN A 13 16.20 -2.70 2.31
C ASN A 13 15.02 -2.75 3.29
N TYR A 14 13.82 -2.36 2.83
CA TYR A 14 12.70 -2.11 3.76
C TYR A 14 11.40 -2.85 3.43
N HIS A 15 11.20 -3.30 2.19
CA HIS A 15 9.92 -3.86 1.77
C HIS A 15 9.97 -5.33 1.36
N THR A 16 11.16 -5.92 1.26
CA THR A 16 11.34 -7.35 0.95
C THR A 16 11.27 -8.25 2.18
N GLY A 17 11.07 -9.54 1.93
CA GLY A 17 10.86 -10.61 2.88
C GLY A 17 9.53 -11.31 2.67
N ASP A 18 9.21 -12.25 3.55
CA ASP A 18 7.91 -12.92 3.59
C ASP A 18 6.97 -12.14 4.49
N TRP A 19 5.87 -11.65 3.95
CA TRP A 19 4.88 -10.88 4.69
C TRP A 19 3.60 -11.70 4.83
N LYS A 20 3.27 -12.08 6.06
CA LYS A 20 2.08 -12.87 6.37
C LYS A 20 1.00 -11.99 6.98
N GLY A 21 -0.23 -12.11 6.49
CA GLY A 21 -1.32 -11.29 7.01
C GLY A 21 -2.69 -11.67 6.53
N SER A 22 -3.62 -10.74 6.72
CA SER A 22 -5.02 -10.89 6.30
C SER A 22 -5.47 -9.63 5.58
N LYS A 23 -6.18 -9.83 4.47
CA LYS A 23 -6.71 -8.78 3.60
C LYS A 23 -8.24 -8.82 3.63
N LYS A 24 -8.84 -7.63 3.61
CA LYS A 24 -10.28 -7.41 3.53
C LYS A 24 -10.58 -6.58 2.30
N ARG A 25 -11.56 -6.99 1.50
CA ARG A 25 -12.12 -6.19 0.41
C ARG A 25 -13.44 -5.60 0.87
N TYR A 26 -13.64 -4.34 0.54
CA TYR A 26 -14.82 -3.56 0.88
C TYR A 26 -15.55 -3.13 -0.38
N SER A 27 -16.88 -3.13 -0.32
CA SER A 27 -17.72 -2.45 -1.30
C SER A 27 -17.51 -0.93 -1.21
N PRO A 28 -18.00 -0.16 -2.19
CA PRO A 28 -17.94 1.30 -2.15
C PRO A 28 -18.60 1.92 -0.91
N GLU A 29 -19.60 1.25 -0.34
CA GLU A 29 -20.31 1.65 0.88
C GLU A 29 -19.56 1.24 2.17
N GLY A 30 -18.38 0.65 2.05
CA GLY A 30 -17.55 0.23 3.19
C GLY A 30 -17.97 -1.09 3.83
N LYS A 31 -18.80 -1.90 3.18
CA LYS A 31 -19.18 -3.24 3.67
C LYS A 31 -18.10 -4.26 3.29
N VAL A 32 -17.70 -5.11 4.24
CA VAL A 32 -16.76 -6.20 3.93
C VAL A 32 -17.44 -7.20 3.00
N ILE A 33 -16.88 -7.40 1.81
CA ILE A 33 -17.38 -8.36 0.81
C ILE A 33 -16.51 -9.62 0.69
N ARG A 34 -15.24 -9.55 1.08
CA ARG A 34 -14.33 -10.72 1.09
C ARG A 34 -13.24 -10.53 2.12
N THR A 35 -12.82 -11.63 2.76
CA THR A 35 -11.62 -11.70 3.61
C THR A 35 -10.79 -12.89 3.16
N TRP A 36 -9.47 -12.74 3.14
CA TRP A 36 -8.53 -13.82 2.83
C TRP A 36 -7.22 -13.61 3.56
N ASP A 37 -6.55 -14.70 3.89
CA ASP A 37 -5.19 -14.65 4.40
C ASP A 37 -4.20 -14.68 3.23
N VAL A 38 -3.02 -14.11 3.45
CA VAL A 38 -1.99 -13.97 2.41
C VAL A 38 -0.60 -14.17 2.97
N ILE A 39 0.28 -14.77 2.16
CA ILE A 39 1.72 -14.68 2.31
C ILE A 39 2.28 -14.03 1.03
N THR A 40 2.83 -12.82 1.16
CA THR A 40 3.52 -12.12 0.08
C THR A 40 5.02 -12.36 0.21
N HIS A 41 5.58 -13.05 -0.78
CA HIS A 41 7.00 -13.32 -0.91
C HIS A 41 7.63 -12.25 -1.79
N LEU A 42 8.56 -11.48 -1.22
CA LEU A 42 9.37 -10.49 -1.94
C LEU A 42 10.85 -10.79 -1.67
N HIS A 43 11.53 -11.56 -2.51
CA HIS A 43 12.89 -12.00 -2.21
C HIS A 43 13.92 -11.32 -3.11
N VAL A 44 14.94 -10.74 -2.47
CA VAL A 44 16.10 -10.16 -3.14
C VAL A 44 17.10 -11.27 -3.42
N ASN A 45 17.69 -11.29 -4.61
CA ASN A 45 18.80 -12.20 -4.92
C ASN A 45 20.13 -11.76 -4.26
N GLN A 46 21.15 -12.61 -4.31
CA GLN A 46 22.41 -12.39 -3.56
C GLN A 46 23.14 -11.09 -3.92
N ASP A 47 23.10 -10.66 -5.18
CA ASP A 47 23.76 -9.44 -5.65
C ASP A 47 22.85 -8.19 -5.66
N GLN A 48 21.61 -8.33 -5.15
CA GLN A 48 20.58 -7.29 -5.11
C GLN A 48 20.24 -6.69 -6.49
N SER A 49 20.40 -7.47 -7.56
CA SER A 49 20.03 -7.08 -8.92
C SER A 49 18.58 -7.39 -9.25
N GLU A 50 17.94 -8.33 -8.54
CA GLU A 50 16.58 -8.79 -8.83
C GLU A 50 15.75 -9.00 -7.56
N ILE A 51 14.44 -8.81 -7.70
CA ILE A 51 13.44 -9.16 -6.68
C ILE A 51 12.36 -10.03 -7.31
N THR A 52 12.12 -11.21 -6.74
CA THR A 52 10.96 -12.06 -7.11
C THR A 52 9.74 -11.66 -6.29
N HIS A 53 8.55 -11.78 -6.89
CA HIS A 53 7.28 -11.45 -6.22
C HIS A 53 6.21 -12.51 -6.49
N GLN A 54 5.77 -13.14 -5.42
CA GLN A 54 4.71 -14.15 -5.41
C GLN A 54 3.77 -13.91 -4.22
N ASP A 55 2.47 -14.07 -4.43
CA ASP A 55 1.47 -14.12 -3.37
C ASP A 55 0.89 -15.54 -3.27
N GLU A 56 0.80 -16.07 -2.05
CA GLU A 56 -0.05 -17.20 -1.69
C GLU A 56 -1.31 -16.67 -1.00
N LEU A 57 -2.48 -17.00 -1.53
CA LEU A 57 -3.78 -16.51 -1.06
C LEU A 57 -4.59 -17.68 -0.51
N PHE A 58 -5.17 -17.51 0.67
CA PHE A 58 -5.95 -18.53 1.37
C PHE A 58 -7.35 -17.99 1.67
N TYR A 59 -8.36 -18.58 1.04
CA TYR A 59 -9.76 -18.14 1.18
C TYR A 59 -10.54 -19.00 2.18
N SER A 60 -11.60 -18.42 2.75
CA SER A 60 -12.42 -19.09 3.77
C SER A 60 -13.19 -20.30 3.27
N ASP A 61 -13.40 -20.42 1.97
CA ASP A 61 -14.03 -21.57 1.32
C ASP A 61 -13.05 -22.75 1.10
N GLY A 62 -11.79 -22.61 1.55
CA GLY A 62 -10.74 -23.60 1.38
C GLY A 62 -9.98 -23.48 0.05
N THR A 63 -10.36 -22.55 -0.83
CA THR A 63 -9.63 -22.28 -2.07
C THR A 63 -8.29 -21.64 -1.74
N ASN A 64 -7.23 -22.11 -2.40
CA ASN A 64 -5.91 -21.49 -2.36
C ASN A 64 -5.49 -21.08 -3.77
N GLU A 65 -4.90 -19.90 -3.90
CA GLU A 65 -4.37 -19.38 -5.17
C GLU A 65 -2.91 -18.96 -4.99
N VAL A 66 -2.09 -19.21 -6.01
CA VAL A 66 -0.74 -18.65 -6.10
C VAL A 66 -0.68 -17.68 -7.27
N LYS A 67 -0.24 -16.45 -7.01
CA LYS A 67 -0.07 -15.40 -8.04
C LYS A 67 1.39 -15.02 -8.17
N ASN A 68 1.89 -15.04 -9.40
CA ASN A 68 3.25 -14.62 -9.72
C ASN A 68 3.21 -13.29 -10.45
N TYR A 69 3.97 -12.29 -9.97
CA TYR A 69 4.02 -10.95 -10.56
C TYR A 69 5.29 -10.68 -11.36
N GLY A 70 6.12 -11.70 -11.55
CA GLY A 70 7.37 -11.63 -12.30
C GLY A 70 8.56 -11.15 -11.46
N ILE A 71 9.63 -10.78 -12.16
CA ILE A 71 10.92 -10.38 -11.58
C ILE A 71 11.12 -8.89 -11.80
N TYR A 72 11.35 -8.14 -10.73
CA TYR A 72 11.83 -6.76 -10.81
C TYR A 72 13.33 -6.76 -11.03
N LYS A 73 13.84 -5.87 -11.89
CA LYS A 73 15.26 -5.78 -12.24
C LYS A 73 15.82 -4.40 -11.96
N LYS A 74 16.99 -4.36 -11.31
CA LYS A 74 17.68 -3.12 -10.94
C LYS A 74 17.99 -2.25 -12.17
N PRO A 75 17.83 -0.91 -12.08
CA PRO A 75 17.29 -0.13 -10.96
C PRO A 75 15.78 0.14 -11.08
N GLN A 76 15.08 -0.57 -11.95
CA GLN A 76 13.72 -0.26 -12.34
C GLN A 76 12.71 -0.78 -11.32
N THR A 77 11.78 0.09 -10.94
CA THR A 77 10.62 -0.26 -10.12
C THR A 77 9.37 0.34 -10.74
N SER A 78 8.23 -0.36 -10.63
CA SER A 78 6.92 0.20 -10.98
C SER A 78 6.37 1.14 -9.89
N ALA A 79 6.84 0.95 -8.65
CA ALA A 79 6.43 1.67 -7.45
C ALA A 79 7.46 2.70 -6.98
N LEU A 80 6.99 3.64 -6.15
CA LEU A 80 7.80 4.59 -5.39
C LEU A 80 7.96 4.06 -3.95
N PHE A 81 9.20 4.04 -3.43
CA PHE A 81 9.54 3.47 -2.13
C PHE A 81 10.28 4.49 -1.26
N LEU A 82 9.78 4.67 -0.05
CA LEU A 82 10.49 5.23 1.10
C LEU A 82 10.76 4.12 2.12
N ASP A 83 11.43 4.42 3.22
CA ASP A 83 11.72 3.44 4.28
C ASP A 83 10.48 2.86 4.98
N SER A 84 9.42 3.67 5.04
CA SER A 84 8.21 3.46 5.83
C SER A 84 6.94 3.46 4.99
N THR A 85 7.04 3.69 3.68
CA THR A 85 5.88 3.69 2.79
C THR A 85 6.25 3.37 1.36
N PHE A 86 5.27 2.91 0.60
CA PHE A 86 5.35 2.82 -0.84
C PHE A 86 4.05 3.26 -1.49
N CYS A 87 4.10 3.57 -2.78
CA CYS A 87 2.92 3.81 -3.60
C CYS A 87 3.14 3.29 -5.02
N TRP A 88 2.14 2.63 -5.60
CA TRP A 88 2.12 2.24 -7.00
C TRP A 88 0.70 2.31 -7.57
N GLY A 89 0.59 2.36 -8.89
CA GLY A 89 -0.73 2.42 -9.53
C GLY A 89 -0.67 2.93 -10.97
N SER A 90 -1.84 3.23 -11.50
CA SER A 90 -2.02 3.86 -12.80
C SER A 90 -1.31 5.22 -12.85
N LYS A 91 -0.39 5.37 -13.81
CA LYS A 91 0.37 6.62 -14.01
C LYS A 91 -0.37 7.67 -14.82
N ILE A 92 -1.40 7.25 -15.55
CA ILE A 92 -2.17 8.10 -16.47
C ILE A 92 -3.65 7.83 -16.19
N VAL A 93 -4.41 8.89 -16.01
CA VAL A 93 -5.88 8.83 -15.98
C VAL A 93 -6.35 8.97 -17.43
N LYS A 94 -7.13 8.01 -17.92
CA LYS A 94 -7.69 8.01 -19.26
C LYS A 94 -9.20 7.76 -19.19
N PRO A 95 -10.01 8.34 -20.10
CA PRO A 95 -11.39 7.92 -20.27
C PRO A 95 -11.48 6.42 -20.55
N ASP A 96 -12.56 5.80 -20.09
CA ASP A 96 -12.89 4.39 -20.35
C ASP A 96 -11.78 3.40 -19.94
N ALA A 97 -11.00 3.77 -18.92
CA ALA A 97 -9.90 2.96 -18.43
C ALA A 97 -9.97 2.82 -16.92
N ILE A 98 -9.71 1.60 -16.45
CA ILE A 98 -9.55 1.28 -15.04
C ILE A 98 -8.44 2.15 -14.43
N PHE A 99 -8.72 2.72 -13.25
CA PHE A 99 -7.74 3.43 -12.43
C PHE A 99 -7.50 2.68 -11.12
N ILE A 100 -6.25 2.33 -10.84
CA ILE A 100 -5.87 1.64 -9.61
C ILE A 100 -4.74 2.38 -8.92
N PHE A 101 -4.70 2.28 -7.61
CA PHE A 101 -3.50 2.58 -6.85
C PHE A 101 -3.50 1.82 -5.53
N GLU A 102 -2.29 1.58 -5.05
CA GLU A 102 -2.03 1.02 -3.74
C GLU A 102 -0.98 1.88 -3.04
N PHE A 103 -1.15 2.04 -1.74
CA PHE A 103 -0.10 2.52 -0.87
C PHE A 103 -0.01 1.65 0.39
N GLY A 104 1.19 1.59 0.94
CA GLY A 104 1.43 0.89 2.19
C GLY A 104 2.13 1.78 3.21
N PHE A 105 1.83 1.58 4.48
CA PHE A 105 2.57 2.15 5.60
C PHE A 105 3.22 1.03 6.40
N ARG A 106 4.50 1.15 6.68
CA ARG A 106 5.30 0.19 7.43
C ARG A 106 5.82 0.83 8.72
N HIS A 107 5.72 0.09 9.80
CA HIS A 107 6.42 0.37 11.04
C HIS A 107 7.08 -0.92 11.54
N LYS A 108 8.42 -0.96 11.51
CA LYS A 108 9.20 -2.17 11.83
C LYS A 108 8.73 -3.36 10.98
N ASP A 109 8.33 -4.45 11.62
CA ASP A 109 7.93 -5.70 10.99
C ASP A 109 6.43 -5.78 10.73
N LYS A 110 5.71 -4.65 10.81
CA LYS A 110 4.28 -4.56 10.50
C LYS A 110 4.06 -3.59 9.36
N ARG A 111 3.18 -3.97 8.42
CA ARG A 111 2.68 -3.05 7.39
C ARG A 111 1.16 -3.10 7.26
N VAL A 112 0.61 -1.96 6.87
CA VAL A 112 -0.78 -1.79 6.47
C VAL A 112 -0.79 -1.41 5.00
N LEU A 113 -1.61 -2.09 4.22
CA LEU A 113 -1.76 -1.90 2.78
C LEU A 113 -3.16 -1.36 2.51
N CYS A 114 -3.29 -0.44 1.55
CA CYS A 114 -4.56 0.09 1.09
C CYS A 114 -4.54 0.14 -0.45
N TYR A 115 -5.47 -0.58 -1.07
CA TYR A 115 -5.65 -0.64 -2.51
C TYR A 115 -7.03 -0.12 -2.89
N PHE A 116 -7.10 0.61 -3.99
CA PHE A 116 -8.32 1.15 -4.56
C PHE A 116 -8.39 0.81 -6.04
N ARG A 117 -9.58 0.43 -6.49
CA ARG A 117 -9.87 0.20 -7.90
C ARG A 117 -11.12 0.92 -8.31
N TYR A 118 -10.99 1.72 -9.36
CA TYR A 118 -12.06 2.40 -10.04
C TYR A 118 -12.27 1.73 -11.40
N ASP A 119 -13.53 1.55 -11.76
CA ASP A 119 -13.92 1.02 -13.06
C ASP A 119 -13.69 2.05 -14.18
N GLU A 120 -13.97 1.65 -15.41
CA GLU A 120 -13.84 2.46 -16.62
C GLU A 120 -14.72 3.71 -16.60
N THR A 121 -15.77 3.74 -15.78
CA THR A 121 -16.66 4.90 -15.59
C THR A 121 -16.16 5.87 -14.51
N GLY A 122 -15.04 5.53 -13.85
CA GLY A 122 -14.48 6.31 -12.75
C GLY A 122 -15.19 6.10 -11.41
N LYS A 123 -16.07 5.10 -11.30
CA LYS A 123 -16.71 4.73 -10.01
C LYS A 123 -15.81 3.80 -9.23
N LEU A 124 -15.76 3.98 -7.91
CA LEU A 124 -15.07 3.04 -7.03
C LEU A 124 -15.76 1.68 -7.17
N GLU A 125 -15.02 0.65 -7.60
CA GLU A 125 -15.53 -0.71 -7.70
C GLU A 125 -15.35 -1.43 -6.37
N TYR A 126 -14.15 -1.34 -5.78
CA TYR A 126 -13.85 -1.79 -4.43
C TYR A 126 -12.58 -1.15 -3.89
N SER A 127 -12.43 -1.23 -2.57
CA SER A 127 -11.14 -1.02 -1.90
C SER A 127 -10.74 -2.29 -1.16
N SER A 128 -9.46 -2.42 -0.82
CA SER A 128 -9.01 -3.46 0.10
C SER A 128 -7.94 -2.96 1.04
N THR A 129 -7.97 -3.46 2.27
CA THR A 129 -6.93 -3.22 3.27
C THR A 129 -6.28 -4.52 3.69
N GLY A 130 -4.96 -4.49 3.90
CA GLY A 130 -4.21 -5.61 4.44
C GLY A 130 -3.46 -5.21 5.71
N ILE A 131 -3.42 -6.10 6.70
CA ILE A 131 -2.44 -6.01 7.79
C ILE A 131 -1.53 -7.21 7.66
N GLU A 132 -0.25 -6.96 7.49
CA GLU A 132 0.76 -7.99 7.30
C GLU A 132 1.93 -7.78 8.26
N TYR A 133 2.51 -8.89 8.68
CA TYR A 133 3.70 -8.95 9.52
C TYR A 133 4.81 -9.66 8.75
N LEU A 134 6.02 -9.11 8.84
CA LEU A 134 7.20 -9.78 8.31
C LEU A 134 7.36 -11.09 9.08
N ASN A 135 7.38 -12.22 8.39
CA ASN A 135 7.42 -13.56 8.95
C ASN A 135 8.80 -13.86 9.53
N ASN A 136 9.12 -13.22 10.65
CA ASN A 136 10.23 -13.57 11.52
C ASN A 136 9.71 -14.45 12.67
N LYS A 137 10.59 -15.18 13.34
CA LYS A 137 10.23 -16.19 14.35
C LYS A 137 9.44 -15.63 15.55
N ASP A 138 9.32 -14.30 15.70
CA ASP A 138 8.77 -13.63 16.88
C ASP A 138 7.43 -12.90 16.65
N THR A 139 6.94 -12.76 15.42
CA THR A 139 5.70 -12.02 15.11
C THR A 139 4.51 -12.93 14.82
N GLN A 140 4.03 -13.64 15.84
CA GLN A 140 2.68 -14.25 15.83
C GLN A 140 1.66 -13.38 16.59
N GLN A 141 1.62 -12.08 16.32
CA GLN A 141 0.64 -11.20 16.98
C GLN A 141 -0.66 -11.08 16.19
N ASN A 142 -1.77 -11.01 16.95
CA ASN A 142 -3.17 -10.90 16.53
C ASN A 142 -3.37 -10.12 15.21
N ILE A 143 -3.39 -10.85 14.09
CA ILE A 143 -3.63 -10.36 12.72
C ILE A 143 -5.03 -9.71 12.59
N LYS A 144 -5.91 -9.94 13.57
CA LYS A 144 -7.33 -9.56 13.52
C LYS A 144 -7.66 -8.19 14.13
N ASN A 145 -6.71 -7.52 14.81
CA ASN A 145 -7.01 -6.26 15.50
C ASN A 145 -6.56 -5.05 14.68
N TYR A 146 -7.51 -4.50 13.92
CA TYR A 146 -7.39 -3.13 13.41
C TYR A 146 -7.52 -2.18 14.61
N PRO A 147 -6.59 -1.22 14.80
CA PRO A 147 -6.74 -0.24 15.86
C PRO A 147 -8.01 0.56 15.62
N GLU A 148 -8.81 0.79 16.67
CA GLU A 148 -9.90 1.75 16.58
C GLU A 148 -9.32 3.13 16.23
N LEU A 149 -9.96 3.81 15.28
CA LEU A 149 -9.66 5.21 14.99
C LEU A 149 -9.98 6.02 16.25
N LYS A 150 -8.95 6.36 17.02
CA LYS A 150 -9.09 7.35 18.08
C LYS A 150 -9.56 8.64 17.44
N LYS A 151 -10.71 9.16 17.89
CA LYS A 151 -11.17 10.48 17.46
C LYS A 151 -10.05 11.47 17.76
N ALA A 152 -9.63 12.20 16.73
CA ALA A 152 -8.68 13.28 16.88
C ALA A 152 -9.39 14.45 17.56
N ASP A 153 -9.41 14.46 18.88
CA ASP A 153 -9.74 15.61 19.72
C ASP A 153 -8.58 16.62 19.81
N GLN A 154 -7.42 16.28 19.21
CA GLN A 154 -6.20 17.06 19.25
C GLN A 154 -5.71 17.43 17.84
N THR A 155 -5.05 18.59 17.76
CA THR A 155 -4.31 19.01 16.56
C THR A 155 -3.09 18.11 16.39
N TRP A 156 -3.04 17.36 15.29
CA TRP A 156 -1.87 16.55 14.94
C TRP A 156 -0.84 17.41 14.21
N ILE A 157 0.36 17.46 14.75
CA ILE A 157 1.51 18.18 14.18
C ILE A 157 2.54 17.14 13.75
N GLY A 158 3.10 17.31 12.56
CA GLY A 158 4.10 16.39 12.03
C GLY A 158 4.95 17.03 10.94
N SER A 159 5.57 16.18 10.14
CA SER A 159 6.37 16.58 8.99
C SER A 159 5.79 15.98 7.71
N LEU A 160 5.74 16.77 6.64
CA LEU A 160 5.35 16.35 5.31
C LEU A 160 6.59 16.25 4.42
N GLN A 161 6.75 15.10 3.77
CA GLN A 161 7.69 14.91 2.67
C GLN A 161 6.91 14.51 1.42
N LYS A 162 7.39 14.95 0.26
CA LYS A 162 6.80 14.62 -1.03
C LYS A 162 7.84 13.91 -1.88
N MET A 163 7.41 12.86 -2.58
CA MET A 163 8.18 12.27 -3.67
C MET A 163 7.48 12.56 -4.99
N THR A 164 8.20 13.12 -5.95
CA THR A 164 7.69 13.33 -7.31
C THR A 164 7.75 12.04 -8.12
N PRO A 165 7.03 11.93 -9.26
CA PRO A 165 7.19 10.79 -10.18
C PRO A 165 8.62 10.58 -10.67
N ASN A 166 9.44 11.64 -10.69
CA ASN A 166 10.87 11.60 -10.99
C ASN A 166 11.73 11.19 -9.78
N GLN A 167 11.12 10.68 -8.71
CA GLN A 167 11.75 10.16 -7.49
C GLN A 167 12.55 11.19 -6.69
N VAL A 168 12.35 12.48 -6.99
CA VAL A 168 12.89 13.58 -6.17
C VAL A 168 12.09 13.63 -4.88
N ILE A 169 12.78 13.51 -3.75
CA ILE A 169 12.21 13.61 -2.40
C ILE A 169 12.50 15.02 -1.87
N SER A 170 11.47 15.71 -1.39
CA SER A 170 11.64 17.00 -0.72
C SER A 170 12.19 16.86 0.69
N GLU A 171 12.84 17.91 1.18
CA GLU A 171 13.09 18.06 2.62
C GLU A 171 11.76 18.04 3.40
N PRO A 172 11.77 17.52 4.65
CA PRO A 172 10.59 17.51 5.50
C PRO A 172 10.21 18.93 5.91
N ILE A 173 8.94 19.29 5.69
CA ILE A 173 8.38 20.56 6.17
C ILE A 173 7.41 20.30 7.32
N LYS A 174 7.46 21.13 8.36
CA LYS A 174 6.50 21.06 9.47
C LYS A 174 5.09 21.32 8.94
N THR A 175 4.13 20.48 9.32
CA THR A 175 2.74 20.57 8.89
C THR A 175 1.78 20.26 10.03
N ASN A 176 0.54 20.70 9.88
CA ASN A 176 -0.57 20.28 10.72
C ASN A 176 -1.50 19.41 9.88
N TRP A 177 -1.92 18.27 10.42
CA TRP A 177 -2.93 17.46 9.78
C TRP A 177 -4.25 18.22 9.76
N LYS A 178 -4.97 18.10 8.64
CA LYS A 178 -6.35 18.54 8.49
C LYS A 178 -7.15 17.35 8.00
N SER A 179 -8.31 17.12 8.60
CA SER A 179 -9.19 16.07 8.12
C SER A 179 -9.67 16.39 6.70
N ILE A 180 -9.99 15.37 5.91
CA ILE A 180 -10.59 15.59 4.59
C ILE A 180 -11.90 16.40 4.69
N LYS A 181 -12.63 16.27 5.81
CA LYS A 181 -13.82 17.06 6.12
C LYS A 181 -13.51 18.55 6.32
N GLU A 182 -12.36 18.89 6.90
CA GLU A 182 -11.90 20.27 7.03
C GLU A 182 -11.37 20.86 5.72
N LEU A 183 -10.85 20.02 4.83
CA LEU A 183 -10.44 20.40 3.47
C LEU A 183 -11.65 20.63 2.55
N ASN A 184 -12.81 20.03 2.88
CA ASN A 184 -14.06 20.06 2.12
C ASN A 184 -14.83 21.40 2.20
N LYS A 185 -14.15 22.54 2.32
CA LYS A 185 -14.83 23.84 2.15
C LYS A 185 -15.09 24.15 0.67
N ASP A 186 -14.37 23.52 -0.27
CA ASP A 186 -14.52 23.75 -1.71
C ASP A 186 -14.34 22.45 -2.55
N TYR A 187 -15.32 21.53 -2.50
CA TYR A 187 -15.49 20.35 -3.36
C TYR A 187 -14.71 19.06 -3.02
N LEU A 188 -15.48 17.96 -2.88
CA LEU A 188 -15.30 16.59 -3.40
C LEU A 188 -15.91 15.55 -2.43
N ILE A 189 -17.22 15.61 -2.23
CA ILE A 189 -18.00 14.42 -1.92
C ILE A 189 -18.99 14.30 -3.07
N GLN A 190 -18.88 13.22 -3.84
CA GLN A 190 -20.00 12.77 -4.65
C GLN A 190 -21.02 12.28 -3.63
N ASP A 191 -22.07 13.06 -3.41
CA ASP A 191 -23.19 12.62 -2.58
C ASP A 191 -23.69 11.31 -3.17
N LEU A 192 -23.48 10.21 -2.43
CA LEU A 192 -24.11 8.94 -2.71
C LEU A 192 -25.59 9.11 -2.36
N GLY A 193 -26.37 9.49 -3.37
CA GLY A 193 -27.83 9.39 -3.36
C GLY A 193 -28.29 7.95 -3.35
#